data_AF-A0A1C7P3K8-F1
#
_entry.id   AF-A0A1C7P3K8-F1
#
_cell.length_a   1.000
_cell.length_b   1.000
_cell.length_c   1.000
_cell.angle_alpha   90.00
_cell.angle_beta   90.00
_cell.angle_gamma   90.00
#
_symmetry.space_group_name_H-M   'P 1'
#
loop_
_entity.id
_entity.type
_entity.pdbx_description
1 polymer ?
#
loop_
_entity_poly.entity_id
_entity_poly.type
_entity_poly.pdbx_seq_one_letter_code
_entity_poly.pdbx_strand_id
1 'polypeptide(L)' 'MTNVPAATAAVPCEEMLKTVRAAQATAKLNDADKTKVADLEAKGIERCNADDDSRADTFFQDALSLMGK' A
#
# COMPACT_ATOMS: atom_id res chain seq x y z
N MET A 1 8.94 -23.38 20.76
CA MET A 1 10.05 -22.42 20.69
C MET A 1 10.56 -22.44 19.26
N THR A 2 9.99 -21.62 18.38
CA THR A 2 10.44 -21.57 16.98
C THR A 2 11.17 -20.25 16.80
N ASN A 3 12.48 -20.40 16.66
CA ASN A 3 13.44 -19.34 16.42
C ASN A 3 13.12 -18.71 15.06
N VAL A 4 12.57 -17.50 15.04
CA VAL A 4 12.38 -16.73 13.80
C VAL A 4 13.71 -15.99 13.57
N PRO A 5 14.46 -16.30 12.48
CA PRO A 5 15.60 -15.47 12.11
C PRO A 5 15.06 -14.09 11.77
N ALA A 6 15.76 -13.04 12.19
CA ALA A 6 15.46 -11.67 11.80
C ALA A 6 15.68 -11.50 10.28
N ALA A 7 14.72 -11.97 9.49
CA ALA A 7 14.38 -11.34 8.24
C ALA A 7 13.87 -9.95 8.62
N THR A 8 14.30 -8.91 7.91
CA THR A 8 13.49 -7.70 7.80
C THR A 8 12.08 -8.17 7.45
N ALA A 9 11.19 -8.20 8.44
CA ALA A 9 9.83 -8.69 8.23
C ALA A 9 9.29 -7.81 7.11
N ALA A 10 9.04 -8.41 5.95
CA ALA A 10 8.29 -7.73 4.91
C ALA A 10 7.05 -7.17 5.61
N VAL A 11 6.83 -5.87 5.48
CA VAL A 11 5.65 -5.24 6.04
C VAL A 11 4.46 -5.98 5.40
N PRO A 12 3.59 -6.64 6.18
CA PRO A 12 2.45 -7.32 5.60
C PRO A 12 1.68 -6.34 4.72
N CYS A 13 1.14 -6.79 3.58
CA CYS A 13 0.47 -5.90 2.64
C CYS A 13 -0.68 -5.10 3.31
N GLU A 14 -1.29 -5.65 4.37
CA GLU A 14 -2.29 -4.96 5.19
C GLU A 14 -1.73 -3.79 6.00
N GLU A 15 -0.48 -3.85 6.46
CA GLU A 15 0.18 -2.74 7.16
C GLU A 15 0.50 -1.61 6.18
N MET A 16 0.98 -1.94 4.97
CA MET A 16 1.18 -0.95 3.91
C MET A 16 -0.15 -0.31 3.48
N LEU A 17 -1.22 -1.10 3.35
CA LEU A 17 -2.57 -0.61 3.07
C LEU A 17 -3.08 0.35 4.14
N LYS A 18 -2.81 0.08 5.43
CA LYS A 18 -3.14 1.01 6.53
C LYS A 18 -2.42 2.35 6.34
N THR A 19 -1.15 2.34 5.94
CA THR A 19 -0.39 3.57 5.64
C THR A 19 -1.01 4.34 4.48
N VAL A 20 -1.38 3.66 3.38
CA VAL A 20 -2.07 4.29 2.23
C VAL A 20 -3.35 4.99 2.70
N ARG A 21 -4.20 4.29 3.46
CA ARG A 21 -5.47 4.85 3.95
C ARG A 21 -5.28 6.02 4.91
N ALA A 22 -4.29 5.95 5.79
CA ALA A 22 -3.95 7.05 6.69
C ALA A 22 -3.46 8.29 5.92
N ALA A 23 -2.62 8.08 4.89
CA ALA A 23 -2.19 9.16 4.01
C ALA A 23 -3.37 9.78 3.27
N GLN A 24 -4.24 8.94 2.70
CA GLN A 24 -5.41 9.36 1.92
C GLN A 24 -6.41 10.18 2.74
N ALA A 25 -6.58 9.87 4.03
CA ALA A 25 -7.43 10.64 4.94
C ALA A 25 -6.95 12.09 5.16
N THR A 26 -5.68 12.38 4.89
CA THR A 26 -5.07 13.70 5.13
C THR A 26 -4.60 14.41 3.85
N ALA A 27 -4.49 13.68 2.74
CA ALA A 27 -3.98 14.19 1.48
C ALA A 27 -4.95 15.20 0.84
N LYS A 28 -4.40 16.32 0.33
CA LYS A 28 -5.13 17.28 -0.49
C LYS A 28 -4.78 17.01 -1.96
N LEU A 29 -5.62 16.22 -2.62
CA LEU A 29 -5.44 15.81 -4.00
C LEU A 29 -6.42 16.54 -4.92
N ASN A 30 -6.01 16.78 -6.17
CA ASN A 30 -6.97 17.09 -7.24
C ASN A 30 -7.78 15.82 -7.59
N ASP A 31 -8.84 15.96 -8.38
CA ASP A 31 -9.72 14.82 -8.65
C ASP A 31 -9.06 13.70 -9.48
N ALA A 32 -8.14 14.05 -10.37
CA ALA A 32 -7.40 13.05 -11.16
C ALA A 32 -6.50 12.18 -10.26
N ASP A 33 -5.79 12.80 -9.33
CA ASP A 33 -4.92 12.09 -8.38
C ASP A 33 -5.74 11.26 -7.38
N LYS A 34 -6.92 11.74 -6.94
CA LYS A 34 -7.85 10.93 -6.13
C LYS A 34 -8.26 9.65 -6.86
N THR A 35 -8.67 9.77 -8.13
CA THR A 35 -9.07 8.60 -8.93
C THR A 35 -7.89 7.64 -9.09
N LYS A 36 -6.68 8.16 -9.32
CA LYS A 36 -5.49 7.33 -9.49
C LYS A 36 -5.07 6.63 -8.20
N VAL A 37 -5.12 7.31 -7.06
CA VAL A 37 -4.88 6.71 -5.73
C VAL A 37 -5.90 5.58 -5.46
N ALA A 38 -7.18 5.80 -5.74
CA ALA A 38 -8.21 4.78 -5.54
C ALA A 38 -8.01 3.53 -6.42
N ASP A 39 -7.61 3.71 -7.69
CA ASP A 39 -7.29 2.61 -8.61
C ASP A 39 -6.05 1.83 -8.15
N LEU A 40 -5.02 2.52 -7.68
CA LEU A 40 -3.81 1.90 -7.12
C LEU A 40 -4.11 1.16 -5.82
N GLU A 41 -4.92 1.72 -4.91
CA GLU A 41 -5.36 1.03 -3.68
C GLU A 41 -6.12 -0.26 -4.04
N ALA A 42 -7.07 -0.19 -4.98
CA ALA A 42 -7.85 -1.35 -5.41
C ALA A 42 -6.96 -2.46 -6.01
N LYS A 43 -6.00 -2.09 -6.88
CA LYS A 43 -5.03 -3.03 -7.46
C LYS A 43 -4.10 -3.62 -6.39
N GLY A 44 -3.65 -2.81 -5.44
CA GLY A 44 -2.86 -3.28 -4.32
C GLY A 44 -3.61 -4.30 -3.47
N ILE A 45 -4.89 -4.04 -3.16
CA ILE A 45 -5.77 -4.98 -2.44
C ILE A 45 -5.95 -6.29 -3.23
N GLU A 46 -6.17 -6.23 -4.55
CA GLU A 46 -6.29 -7.44 -5.38
C GLU A 46 -5.04 -8.32 -5.29
N ARG A 47 -3.84 -7.71 -5.34
CA ARG A 47 -2.57 -8.43 -5.25
C ARG A 47 -2.27 -8.95 -3.84
N CYS A 48 -2.58 -8.16 -2.82
CA CYS A 48 -2.48 -8.54 -1.41
C CYS A 48 -3.37 -9.76 -1.11
N ASN A 49 -4.64 -9.75 -1.56
CA ASN A 49 -5.54 -10.90 -1.42
C ASN A 49 -5.07 -12.15 -2.19
N ALA A 50 -4.21 -11.98 -3.19
CA ALA A 50 -3.60 -13.06 -3.97
C ALA A 50 -2.25 -13.53 -3.39
N ASP A 51 -1.88 -13.08 -2.19
CA ASP A 51 -0.58 -13.35 -1.54
C ASP A 51 0.61 -12.86 -2.39
N ASP A 52 0.37 -11.88 -3.27
CA ASP A 52 1.39 -11.25 -4.09
C ASP A 52 1.78 -9.88 -3.52
N ASP A 53 2.43 -9.94 -2.38
CA ASP A 53 2.84 -8.77 -1.60
C ASP A 53 3.76 -7.85 -2.42
N SER A 54 4.64 -8.41 -3.25
CA SER A 54 5.59 -7.63 -4.05
C SER A 54 4.90 -6.67 -5.03
N ARG A 55 3.83 -7.14 -5.70
CA ARG A 55 3.05 -6.29 -6.61
C ARG A 55 2.11 -5.38 -5.83
N ALA A 56 1.57 -5.84 -4.69
CA ALA A 56 0.75 -5.00 -3.82
C ALA A 56 1.53 -3.78 -3.33
N ASP A 57 2.75 -3.99 -2.81
CA ASP A 57 3.64 -2.95 -2.32
C ASP A 57 3.99 -1.92 -3.40
N THR A 58 4.20 -2.37 -4.64
CA THR A 58 4.46 -1.46 -5.75
C THR A 58 3.29 -0.50 -5.97
N PHE A 59 2.06 -1.01 -6.01
CA PHE A 59 0.87 -0.17 -6.17
C PHE A 59 0.65 0.77 -4.97
N PHE A 60 0.89 0.29 -3.76
CA PHE A 60 0.75 1.10 -2.56
C PHE A 60 1.83 2.21 -2.49
N GLN A 61 3.07 1.95 -2.90
CA GLN A 61 4.12 2.96 -3.00
C GLN A 61 3.82 4.02 -4.07
N ASP A 62 3.28 3.61 -5.21
CA ASP A 62 2.82 4.55 -6.25
C ASP A 62 1.68 5.44 -5.71
N ALA A 63 0.74 4.87 -4.94
CA ALA A 63 -0.34 5.63 -4.32
C ALA A 63 0.20 6.65 -3.29
N LEU A 64 1.15 6.23 -2.45
CA LEU A 64 1.82 7.08 -1.47
C LEU A 64 2.57 8.24 -2.14
N SER A 65 3.25 7.98 -3.25
CA SER A 65 3.97 9.00 -4.01
C SER A 65 3.04 10.10 -4.53
N LEU A 66 1.84 9.75 -5.00
CA LEU A 66 0.82 10.73 -5.41
C LEU A 66 0.31 11.60 -4.25
N MET A 67 0.40 11.09 -3.03
CA MET A 67 0.03 11.79 -1.79
C MET A 67 1.21 12.55 -1.16
N GLY A 68 2.39 12.54 -1.80
CA GLY A 68 3.60 13.18 -1.30
C GLY A 68 4.17 12.52 -0.04
N LYS A 69 3.99 11.19 0.10
CA LYS A 69 4.55 10.38 1.18
C LYS A 69 5.85 9.70 0.78
#